data_AF-A0A4Y7PM14-F1
#
_entry.id   AF-A0A4Y7PM14-F1
#
_cell.length_a   1.000
_cell.length_b   1.000
_cell.length_c   1.000
_cell.angle_alpha   90.00
_cell.angle_beta   90.00
_cell.angle_gamma   90.00
#
_symmetry.space_group_name_H-M   'P 1'
#
loop_
_entity.id
_entity.type
_entity.pdbx_description
1 polymer ?
#
loop_
_entity_poly.entity_id
_entity_poly.type
_entity_poly.pdbx_seq_one_letter_code
_entity_poly.pdbx_strand_id
1 'polypeptide(L)'
;SSSRPGPTGVTEFDLLKASHKFLRDDDEKELTWEDQVARKYYSSLYREFAVCDLKHYKTGNFALRWRTEDEVLSGAGEETCGNTRCAYHAPSRTLKQPPLTTLELPFAYEEQGERRSALVKVVLCERCTKKLMWKREKEK
;
A
#
# COMPACT_ATOMS: atom_id res chain seq x y z
N SER A 1 -32.50 -35.35 -16.33
CA SER A 1 -31.72 -35.23 -15.09
C SER A 1 -30.26 -35.52 -15.39
N SER A 2 -29.35 -34.64 -14.99
CA SER A 2 -27.97 -34.92 -14.54
C SER A 2 -27.11 -33.67 -14.65
N SER A 3 -27.11 -32.89 -13.57
CA SER A 3 -26.20 -31.77 -13.32
C SER A 3 -24.77 -32.31 -13.16
N ARG A 4 -23.80 -31.72 -13.86
CA ARG A 4 -22.37 -31.94 -13.57
C ARG A 4 -21.92 -30.96 -12.47
N PRO A 5 -21.24 -31.41 -11.41
CA PRO A 5 -20.70 -30.52 -10.39
C PRO A 5 -19.47 -29.79 -10.94
N GLY A 6 -19.42 -28.47 -10.79
CA GLY A 6 -18.23 -27.68 -11.06
C GLY A 6 -17.13 -27.98 -10.02
N PRO A 7 -15.85 -27.94 -10.38
CA PRO A 7 -14.77 -28.13 -9.43
C PRO A 7 -14.69 -26.92 -8.51
N THR A 8 -15.15 -27.09 -7.27
CA THR A 8 -14.91 -26.17 -6.17
C THR A 8 -13.49 -26.38 -5.63
N GLY A 9 -12.72 -25.30 -5.49
CA GLY A 9 -11.64 -25.25 -4.49
C GLY A 9 -10.25 -24.84 -4.94
N VAL A 10 -10.06 -24.20 -6.09
CA VAL A 10 -8.83 -23.44 -6.37
C VAL A 10 -9.15 -21.96 -6.27
N THR A 11 -8.64 -21.30 -5.24
CA THR A 11 -8.71 -19.85 -5.12
C THR A 11 -7.74 -19.23 -6.12
N GLU A 12 -8.03 -18.01 -6.60
CA GLU A 12 -7.15 -17.23 -7.49
C GLU A 12 -5.70 -17.12 -6.97
N PHE A 13 -5.53 -17.22 -5.65
CA PHE A 13 -4.23 -17.29 -4.97
C PHE A 13 -3.42 -18.55 -5.30
N ASP A 14 -4.08 -19.70 -5.49
CA ASP A 14 -3.44 -20.98 -5.81
C ASP A 14 -2.95 -21.01 -7.27
N LEU A 15 -3.69 -20.33 -8.17
CA LEU A 15 -3.29 -20.08 -9.55
C LEU A 15 -2.08 -19.12 -9.65
N LEU A 16 -2.05 -18.06 -8.82
CA LEU A 16 -0.93 -17.11 -8.75
C LEU A 16 0.39 -17.79 -8.33
N LYS A 17 0.31 -18.71 -7.36
CA LYS A 17 1.47 -19.43 -6.83
C LYS A 17 1.99 -20.51 -7.79
N ALA A 18 1.10 -21.12 -8.57
CA ALA A 18 1.47 -22.11 -9.58
C ALA A 18 2.25 -21.51 -10.77
N SER A 19 2.10 -20.20 -11.04
CA SER A 19 2.75 -19.52 -12.16
C SER A 19 4.17 -19.02 -11.87
N HIS A 20 4.65 -19.08 -10.62
CA HIS A 20 6.00 -18.63 -10.27
C HIS A 20 7.04 -19.74 -10.48
N LYS A 21 7.35 -20.07 -11.75
CA LYS A 21 8.49 -20.94 -12.10
C LYS A 21 9.78 -20.11 -12.17
N PHE A 22 10.63 -20.34 -11.17
CA PHE A 22 11.88 -19.66 -10.84
C PHE A 22 13.01 -19.69 -11.89
N LEU A 23 12.86 -20.42 -13.01
CA LEU A 23 13.81 -20.40 -14.13
C LEU A 23 13.02 -20.54 -15.45
N ARG A 24 12.87 -19.43 -16.17
CA ARG A 24 12.67 -19.44 -17.62
C ARG A 24 13.70 -18.49 -18.23
N ASP A 25 14.48 -19.11 -19.09
CA ASP A 25 15.59 -18.58 -19.86
C ASP A 25 15.18 -17.33 -20.64
N ASP A 26 16.14 -16.42 -20.73
CA ASP A 26 16.15 -15.15 -21.43
C ASP A 26 15.72 -15.32 -22.89
N ASP A 27 14.47 -15.03 -23.27
CA ASP A 27 14.07 -14.75 -24.67
C ASP A 27 12.62 -14.21 -24.73
N GLU A 28 12.52 -12.93 -25.10
CA GLU A 28 11.46 -12.26 -25.87
C GLU A 28 10.07 -12.94 -25.91
N LYS A 29 9.06 -12.36 -25.22
CA LYS A 29 7.63 -12.59 -25.51
C LYS A 29 6.74 -11.49 -24.92
N GLU A 30 6.32 -10.60 -25.81
CA GLU A 30 5.01 -9.92 -25.87
C GLU A 30 4.24 -9.82 -24.54
N LEU A 31 4.29 -8.63 -23.90
CA LEU A 31 3.44 -8.31 -22.75
C LEU A 31 1.97 -8.60 -23.10
N THR A 32 1.37 -9.63 -22.47
CA THR A 32 -0.03 -9.97 -22.68
C THR A 32 -0.92 -8.82 -22.23
N TRP A 33 -2.09 -8.66 -22.87
CA TRP A 33 -3.15 -7.70 -22.50
C TRP A 33 -3.49 -7.75 -20.99
N GLU A 34 -3.30 -8.92 -20.39
CA GLU A 34 -3.41 -9.23 -18.96
C GLU A 34 -2.45 -8.40 -18.10
N ASP A 35 -1.21 -8.20 -18.55
CA ASP A 35 -0.18 -7.40 -17.89
C ASP A 35 -0.49 -5.89 -17.98
N GLN A 36 -1.13 -5.45 -19.07
CA GLN A 36 -1.61 -4.08 -19.24
C GLN A 36 -2.85 -3.77 -18.37
N VAL A 37 -3.78 -4.71 -18.26
CA VAL A 37 -4.95 -4.60 -17.36
C VAL A 37 -4.49 -4.61 -15.92
N ALA A 38 -3.58 -5.51 -15.56
CA ALA A 38 -2.91 -5.53 -14.26
C ALA A 38 -2.27 -4.17 -13.98
N ARG A 39 -1.41 -3.62 -14.86
CA ARG A 39 -0.77 -2.31 -14.65
C ARG A 39 -1.75 -1.16 -14.43
N LYS A 40 -2.87 -1.14 -15.15
CA LYS A 40 -3.89 -0.08 -15.02
C LYS A 40 -4.71 -0.22 -13.72
N TYR A 41 -4.97 -1.46 -13.31
CA TYR A 41 -5.63 -1.78 -12.04
C TYR A 41 -4.71 -1.50 -10.85
N TYR A 42 -3.47 -1.98 -10.93
CA TYR A 42 -2.36 -1.70 -10.01
C TYR A 42 -2.17 -0.18 -9.85
N SER A 43 -2.05 0.58 -10.93
CA SER A 43 -1.85 2.04 -10.85
C SER A 43 -3.00 2.77 -10.13
N SER A 44 -4.22 2.21 -10.15
CA SER A 44 -5.35 2.77 -9.40
C SER A 44 -5.29 2.40 -7.92
N LEU A 45 -4.91 1.16 -7.59
CA LEU A 45 -4.69 0.70 -6.21
C LEU A 45 -3.50 1.39 -5.51
N TYR A 46 -2.41 1.64 -6.25
CA TYR A 46 -1.21 2.35 -5.75
C TYR A 46 -1.49 3.80 -5.32
N ARG A 47 -2.59 4.40 -5.79
CA ARG A 47 -2.94 5.81 -5.56
C ARG A 47 -3.97 6.05 -4.47
N GLU A 48 -4.48 5.01 -3.83
CA GLU A 48 -5.42 5.20 -2.72
C GLU A 48 -4.70 5.32 -1.37
N PHE A 49 -3.69 4.49 -1.14
CA PHE A 49 -2.96 4.45 0.12
C PHE A 49 -1.55 5.00 -0.01
N ALA A 50 -1.18 5.90 0.90
CA ALA A 50 0.14 6.48 1.01
C ALA A 50 0.80 6.13 2.35
N VAL A 51 2.12 6.23 2.37
CA VAL A 51 2.93 6.11 3.59
C VAL A 51 3.54 7.46 3.94
N CYS A 52 3.81 7.66 5.23
CA CYS A 52 4.35 8.91 5.74
C CYS A 52 5.67 8.70 6.49
N ASP A 53 6.50 9.74 6.53
CA ASP A 53 7.64 9.83 7.45
C ASP A 53 7.35 10.92 8.48
N LEU A 54 7.14 10.50 9.73
CA LEU A 54 6.86 11.37 10.87
C LEU A 54 8.13 11.78 11.63
N LYS A 55 9.34 11.66 11.08
CA LYS A 55 10.60 12.00 11.76
C LYS A 55 10.62 13.44 12.30
N HIS A 56 10.09 14.39 11.54
CA HIS A 56 10.10 15.82 11.86
C HIS A 56 8.75 16.34 12.41
N TYR A 57 7.89 15.44 12.93
CA TYR A 57 6.57 15.82 13.42
C TYR A 57 6.59 16.92 14.49
N LYS A 58 7.67 16.99 15.30
CA LYS A 58 7.85 18.02 16.34
C LYS A 58 8.02 19.44 15.77
N THR A 59 8.54 19.57 14.55
CA THR A 59 8.65 20.86 13.85
C THR A 59 7.41 21.12 12.98
N GLY A 60 6.39 20.27 13.06
CA GLY A 60 5.17 20.37 12.26
C GLY A 60 5.31 19.86 10.83
N ASN A 61 6.45 19.26 10.47
CA ASN A 61 6.72 18.78 9.13
C ASN A 61 6.65 17.26 9.07
N PHE A 62 6.03 16.75 8.02
CA PHE A 62 6.03 15.33 7.68
C PHE A 62 6.03 15.18 6.16
N ALA A 63 6.58 14.08 5.69
CA ALA A 63 6.58 13.74 4.27
C ALA A 63 5.54 12.66 3.99
N LEU A 64 4.91 12.73 2.82
CA LEU A 64 4.05 11.70 2.28
C LEU A 64 4.67 11.18 0.99
N ARG A 65 4.51 9.88 0.73
CA ARG A 65 4.86 9.27 -0.54
C ARG A 65 3.90 8.13 -0.85
N TRP A 66 3.78 7.81 -2.13
CA TRP A 66 3.13 6.58 -2.55
C TRP A 66 3.92 5.37 -2.06
N ARG A 67 3.20 4.26 -1.87
CA ARG A 67 3.80 2.97 -1.54
C ARG A 67 4.63 2.45 -2.71
N THR A 68 5.71 1.76 -2.38
CA THR A 68 6.48 0.97 -3.35
C THR A 68 5.77 -0.34 -3.65
N GLU A 69 6.16 -1.01 -4.73
CA GLU A 69 5.62 -2.33 -5.09
C GLU A 69 5.74 -3.35 -3.96
N ASP A 70 6.92 -3.45 -3.34
CA ASP A 70 7.16 -4.33 -2.19
C ASP A 70 6.21 -4.05 -1.03
N GLU A 71 6.02 -2.77 -0.67
CA GLU A 71 5.09 -2.37 0.39
C GLU A 71 3.63 -2.71 0.05
N VAL A 72 3.23 -2.63 -1.22
CA VAL A 72 1.86 -3.00 -1.62
C VAL A 72 1.68 -4.50 -1.58
N LEU A 73 2.63 -5.27 -2.11
CA LEU A 73 2.61 -6.73 -2.08
C LEU A 73 2.64 -7.27 -0.64
N SER A 74 3.34 -6.59 0.26
CA SER A 74 3.42 -6.98 1.66
C SER A 74 2.27 -6.48 2.54
N GLY A 75 1.34 -5.68 2.00
CA GLY A 75 0.30 -5.00 2.79
C GLY A 75 0.81 -3.88 3.71
N ALA A 76 2.06 -3.44 3.54
CA ALA A 76 2.65 -2.36 4.32
C ALA A 76 1.90 -1.04 4.08
N GLY A 77 1.55 -0.32 5.15
CA GLY A 77 0.81 0.95 5.09
C GLY A 77 -0.69 0.86 4.80
N GLU A 78 -1.24 -0.35 4.64
CA GLU A 78 -2.69 -0.61 4.53
C GLU A 78 -3.16 -1.49 5.69
N GLU A 79 -2.52 -2.64 5.87
CA GLU A 79 -2.79 -3.55 6.99
C GLU A 79 -1.90 -3.27 8.20
N THR A 80 -0.96 -2.34 8.06
CA THR A 80 0.09 -2.02 9.03
C THR A 80 0.22 -0.50 9.16
N CYS A 81 1.07 -0.04 10.07
CA CYS A 81 1.29 1.39 10.24
C CYS A 81 2.03 1.97 9.02
N GLY A 82 1.42 2.94 8.34
CA GLY A 82 1.97 3.67 7.22
C GLY A 82 3.10 4.65 7.57
N ASN A 83 3.48 4.78 8.84
CA ASN A 83 4.68 5.53 9.19
C ASN A 83 5.92 4.64 8.98
N THR A 84 6.75 4.95 8.00
CA THR A 84 7.95 4.16 7.62
C THR A 84 8.96 3.99 8.75
N ARG A 85 8.92 4.86 9.76
CA ARG A 85 9.76 4.81 10.97
C ARG A 85 9.13 4.04 12.13
N CYS A 86 7.96 3.44 11.94
CA CYS A 86 7.26 2.71 12.98
C CYS A 86 7.71 1.24 13.04
N ALA A 87 7.82 0.68 14.24
CA ALA A 87 8.12 -0.75 14.42
C ALA A 87 7.02 -1.66 13.85
N TYR A 88 5.80 -1.14 13.67
CA TYR A 88 4.65 -1.84 13.11
C TYR A 88 4.43 -1.50 11.63
N HIS A 89 5.44 -0.97 10.93
CA HIS A 89 5.35 -0.68 9.49
C HIS A 89 5.60 -1.93 8.65
N ALA A 90 6.68 -2.64 8.96
CA ALA A 90 6.93 -3.93 8.34
C ALA A 90 5.93 -4.96 8.89
N PRO A 91 5.30 -5.77 8.02
CA PRO A 91 4.46 -6.86 8.47
C PRO A 91 5.31 -7.84 9.28
N SER A 92 4.93 -8.07 10.53
CA SER A 92 5.64 -8.98 11.42
C SER A 92 4.66 -10.04 11.93
N ARG A 93 5.04 -11.31 11.76
CA ARG A 93 4.28 -12.46 12.29
C ARG A 93 4.41 -12.60 13.81
N THR A 94 5.40 -11.95 14.41
CA THR A 94 5.71 -12.05 15.84
C THR A 94 5.14 -10.90 16.64
N LEU A 95 4.92 -9.74 16.02
CA LEU A 95 4.38 -8.56 16.70
C LEU A 95 2.88 -8.48 16.49
N LYS A 96 2.13 -8.44 17.61
CA LYS A 96 0.70 -8.16 17.57
C LYS A 96 0.48 -6.73 17.05
N GLN A 97 -0.27 -6.61 15.97
CA GLN A 97 -0.59 -5.32 15.38
C GLN A 97 -1.44 -4.47 16.34
N PRO A 98 -1.09 -3.18 16.54
CA PRO A 98 -1.90 -2.26 17.32
C PRO A 98 -3.20 -1.92 16.57
N PRO A 99 -4.20 -1.33 17.25
CA PRO A 99 -5.32 -0.73 16.56
C PRO A 99 -4.82 0.35 15.58
N LEU A 100 -5.32 0.26 14.36
CA LEU A 100 -4.97 1.16 13.25
C LEU A 100 -6.13 2.11 12.96
N THR A 101 -5.80 3.30 12.50
CA THR A 101 -6.76 4.35 12.12
C THR A 101 -6.41 4.84 10.74
N THR A 102 -7.38 4.81 9.83
CA THR A 102 -7.24 5.37 8.50
C THR A 102 -7.56 6.86 8.53
N LEU A 103 -6.67 7.69 8.01
CA LEU A 103 -6.82 9.13 7.93
C LEU A 103 -6.66 9.58 6.47
N GLU A 104 -7.47 10.55 6.07
CA GLU A 104 -7.36 11.17 4.75
C GLU A 104 -6.50 12.43 4.83
N LEU A 105 -5.44 12.49 4.03
CA LEU A 105 -4.50 13.60 4.01
C LEU A 105 -4.40 14.20 2.61
N PRO A 106 -4.35 15.54 2.50
CA PRO A 106 -4.05 16.18 1.23
C PRO A 106 -2.58 15.93 0.88
N PHE A 107 -2.36 15.27 -0.25
CA PHE A 107 -1.04 14.99 -0.79
C PHE A 107 -0.81 15.84 -2.04
N ALA A 108 0.10 16.81 -1.93
CA ALA A 108 0.55 17.59 -3.07
C ALA A 108 1.74 16.89 -3.74
N TYR A 109 1.67 16.72 -5.07
CA TYR A 109 2.73 16.13 -5.89
C TYR A 109 2.86 16.89 -7.20
N GLU A 110 3.98 16.73 -7.89
CA GLU A 110 4.20 17.33 -9.21
C GLU A 110 4.07 16.26 -10.28
N GLU A 111 3.25 16.51 -11.30
CA GLU A 111 3.08 15.62 -12.44
C GLU A 111 3.28 16.45 -13.71
N GLN A 112 4.31 16.11 -14.50
CA GLN A 112 4.68 16.82 -15.73
C GLN A 112 4.93 18.33 -15.54
N GLY A 113 5.50 18.72 -14.40
CA GLY A 113 5.79 20.13 -14.07
C GLY A 113 4.58 20.92 -13.56
N GLU A 114 3.41 20.29 -13.44
CA GLU A 114 2.23 20.88 -12.82
C GLU A 114 2.04 20.35 -11.39
N ARG A 115 1.84 21.26 -10.44
CA ARG A 115 1.51 20.90 -9.06
C ARG A 115 0.07 20.42 -8.99
N ARG A 116 -0.11 19.15 -8.62
CA ARG A 116 -1.40 18.51 -8.38
C ARG A 116 -1.58 18.23 -6.89
N SER A 117 -2.82 18.00 -6.49
CA SER A 117 -3.19 17.55 -5.16
C SER A 117 -4.15 16.37 -5.26
N ALA A 118 -3.88 15.31 -4.51
CA ALA A 118 -4.78 14.18 -4.33
C ALA A 118 -5.09 13.99 -2.85
N LEU A 119 -6.28 13.50 -2.53
CA LEU A 119 -6.60 13.05 -1.18
C LEU A 119 -6.18 11.60 -1.06
N VAL A 120 -5.31 11.29 -0.10
CA VAL A 120 -4.75 9.95 0.09
C VAL A 120 -5.11 9.40 1.45
N LYS A 121 -5.33 8.09 1.53
CA LYS A 121 -5.55 7.40 2.79
C LYS A 121 -4.21 6.99 3.39
N VAL A 122 -4.01 7.25 4.67
CA VAL A 122 -2.84 6.79 5.43
C VAL A 122 -3.33 6.05 6.66
N VAL A 123 -2.89 4.81 6.82
CA VAL A 123 -3.24 3.98 7.98
C VAL A 123 -2.19 4.18 9.05
N LEU A 124 -2.54 4.59 10.27
CA LEU A 124 -1.59 4.85 11.35
C LEU A 124 -2.03 4.18 12.65
N CYS A 125 -1.07 3.69 13.42
CA CYS A 125 -1.34 3.29 14.80
C CYS A 125 -1.58 4.51 15.69
N GLU A 126 -2.24 4.32 16.84
CA GLU A 126 -2.58 5.40 17.76
C GLU A 126 -1.40 6.33 18.12
N ARG A 127 -0.20 5.74 18.30
CA ARG A 127 1.03 6.52 18.58
C ARG A 127 1.41 7.45 17.42
N CYS A 128 1.27 6.98 16.17
CA CYS A 128 1.61 7.76 14.99
C CYS A 128 0.51 8.78 14.67
N THR A 129 -0.75 8.46 14.92
CA THR A 129 -1.88 9.41 14.85
C THR A 129 -1.66 10.60 15.78
N LYS A 130 -1.26 10.36 17.03
CA LYS A 130 -0.89 11.43 17.98
C LYS A 130 0.29 12.27 17.50
N LYS A 131 1.30 11.66 16.87
CA LYS A 131 2.43 12.40 16.26
C LYS A 131 1.98 13.28 15.10
N LEU A 132 1.09 12.77 14.25
CA LEU A 132 0.54 13.52 13.13
C LEU A 132 -0.29 14.74 13.61
N MET A 133 -1.11 14.54 14.65
CA MET A 133 -1.94 15.61 15.24
C MET A 133 -1.17 16.55 16.18
N TRP A 134 0.08 16.22 16.54
CA TRP A 134 0.91 16.94 17.51
C TRP A 134 0.91 18.45 17.31
N LYS A 135 1.06 18.93 16.08
CA LYS A 135 1.07 20.37 15.79
C LYS A 135 -0.31 21.01 16.01
N ARG A 136 -1.36 20.35 15.52
CA ARG A 136 -2.75 20.83 15.60
C ARG A 136 -3.26 20.91 17.05
N GLU A 137 -2.77 20.02 17.92
CA GLU A 137 -3.08 20.04 19.36
C GLU A 137 -2.27 21.08 20.12
N LYS A 138 -1.05 21.42 19.68
CA LYS A 138 -0.19 22.42 20.33
C LYS A 138 -0.47 23.86 19.93
N GLU A 139 -1.14 24.06 18.79
CA GLU A 139 -1.61 25.37 18.30
C GLU A 139 -3.03 25.70 18.79
N LYS A 140 -3.66 24.83 19.61
CA LYS A 140 -4.90 25.12 20.35
C LYS A 140 -4.59 25.66 21.74
#